data_AF-A0A1V4M4W5-F1
#
_entry.id   AF-A0A1V4M4W5-F1
#
_cell.length_a   1.000
_cell.length_b   1.000
_cell.length_c   1.000
_cell.angle_alpha   90.00
_cell.angle_beta   90.00
_cell.angle_gamma   90.00
#
_symmetry.space_group_name_H-M   'P 1'
#
loop_
_entity.id
_entity.type
_entity.pdbx_description
1 polymer ?
#
loop_
_entity_poly.entity_id
_entity_poly.type
_entity_poly.pdbx_seq_one_letter_code
_entity_poly.pdbx_strand_id
1 'polypeptide(L)'
;MNKDIVTVTEEIRKAASDLRKAIDDITESAKKKAETERDYRVRLAREIMTLRDKGLQVSVINDVARGNCADEKYQRDLADVMYRATLEAIESQRAQLSALQSALKYME
;
A
#
# COMPACT_ATOMS: atom_id res chain seq x y z
N MET A 1 -24.99 -22.11 26.14
CA MET A 1 -24.60 -20.93 25.34
C MET A 1 -25.19 -21.12 23.95
N ASN A 2 -25.91 -20.13 23.41
CA ASN A 2 -26.53 -20.24 22.08
C ASN A 2 -25.42 -20.54 21.04
N LYS A 3 -25.64 -21.53 20.17
CA LYS A 3 -24.65 -21.97 19.16
C LYS A 3 -24.24 -20.81 18.25
N ASP A 4 -25.17 -19.91 17.95
CA ASP A 4 -24.93 -18.73 17.12
C ASP A 4 -23.99 -17.71 17.80
N ILE A 5 -24.12 -17.53 19.13
CA ILE A 5 -23.23 -16.66 19.91
C ILE A 5 -21.79 -17.19 19.87
N VAL A 6 -21.60 -18.51 19.96
CA VAL A 6 -20.28 -19.14 19.87
C VAL A 6 -19.66 -18.87 18.51
N THR A 7 -20.41 -19.09 17.43
CA THR A 7 -19.93 -18.87 16.05
C THR A 7 -19.54 -17.42 15.80
N VAL A 8 -20.38 -16.45 16.17
CA VAL A 8 -20.07 -15.01 15.99
C VAL A 8 -18.83 -14.62 16.80
N THR A 9 -18.66 -15.16 18.01
CA THR A 9 -17.46 -14.91 18.82
C THR A 9 -16.19 -15.44 18.15
N GLU A 10 -16.25 -16.62 17.53
CA GLU A 10 -15.13 -17.19 16.77
C GLU A 10 -14.77 -16.35 15.54
N GLU A 11 -15.78 -15.86 14.80
CA GLU A 11 -15.58 -14.98 13.66
C GLU A 11 -14.94 -13.63 14.07
N ILE A 12 -15.38 -13.04 15.18
CA ILE A 12 -14.77 -11.83 15.75
C ILE A 12 -13.29 -12.06 16.08
N ARG A 13 -12.96 -13.19 16.72
CA ARG A 13 -11.56 -13.52 17.06
C ARG A 13 -10.71 -13.69 15.81
N LYS A 14 -11.24 -14.37 14.79
CA LYS A 14 -10.55 -14.54 13.50
C LYS A 14 -10.32 -13.20 12.81
N ALA A 15 -11.37 -12.38 12.67
CA ALA A 15 -11.29 -11.06 12.05
C ALA A 15 -10.30 -10.14 12.78
N ALA A 16 -10.28 -10.17 14.12
CA ALA A 16 -9.30 -9.42 14.91
C ALA A 16 -7.85 -9.92 14.70
N SER A 17 -7.65 -11.23 14.53
CA SER A 17 -6.34 -11.80 14.22
C SER A 17 -5.86 -11.42 12.82
N ASP A 18 -6.75 -11.46 11.83
CA ASP A 18 -6.42 -11.11 10.45
C ASP A 18 -6.14 -9.61 10.30
N LEU A 19 -6.89 -8.77 11.04
CA LEU A 19 -6.64 -7.33 11.11
C LEU A 19 -5.25 -7.00 11.68
N ARG A 20 -4.77 -7.74 12.70
CA ARG A 20 -3.42 -7.55 13.23
C ARG A 20 -2.35 -7.85 12.18
N LYS A 21 -2.51 -8.93 11.42
CA LYS A 21 -1.57 -9.27 10.33
C LYS A 21 -1.56 -8.19 9.25
N ALA A 22 -2.73 -7.69 8.86
CA ALA A 22 -2.83 -6.61 7.88
C ALA A 22 -2.13 -5.32 8.35
N ILE A 23 -2.16 -5.03 9.65
CA ILE A 23 -1.41 -3.91 10.25
C ILE A 23 0.11 -4.15 10.19
N ASP A 24 0.60 -5.37 10.29
CA ASP A 24 2.02 -5.64 10.08
C ASP A 24 2.40 -5.42 8.60
N ASP A 25 1.54 -5.89 7.67
CA ASP A 25 1.72 -5.74 6.23
C ASP A 25 1.70 -4.26 5.76
N ILE A 26 0.95 -3.39 6.44
CA ILE A 26 0.92 -1.96 6.10
C ILE A 26 2.26 -1.28 6.36
N THR A 27 2.98 -1.71 7.40
CA THR A 27 4.26 -1.10 7.78
C THR A 27 5.32 -1.41 6.72
N GLU A 28 5.36 -2.65 6.25
CA GLU A 28 6.24 -3.06 5.17
C GLU A 28 5.86 -2.38 3.85
N SER A 29 4.56 -2.28 3.54
CA SER A 29 4.06 -1.57 2.36
C SER A 29 4.43 -0.07 2.38
N ALA A 30 4.33 0.58 3.55
CA ALA A 30 4.71 1.97 3.73
C ALA A 30 6.20 2.19 3.52
N LYS A 31 7.03 1.30 4.08
CA LYS A 31 8.48 1.32 3.88
C LYS A 31 8.83 1.14 2.41
N LYS A 32 8.24 0.15 1.74
CA LYS A 32 8.48 -0.12 0.31
C LYS A 32 8.09 1.07 -0.57
N LYS A 33 6.96 1.70 -0.28
CA LYS A 33 6.53 2.93 -0.96
C LYS A 33 7.54 4.06 -0.78
N ALA A 34 8.05 4.28 0.44
CA ALA A 34 9.04 5.32 0.70
C ALA A 34 10.38 5.05 0.01
N GLU A 35 10.84 3.80 0.01
CA GLU A 35 12.09 3.38 -0.64
C GLU A 35 12.01 3.56 -2.15
N THR A 36 10.94 3.08 -2.78
CA THR A 36 10.76 3.16 -4.24
C THR A 36 10.60 4.60 -4.74
N GLU A 37 9.91 5.48 -3.99
CA GLU A 37 9.86 6.92 -4.29
C GLU A 37 11.24 7.57 -4.22
N ARG A 38 12.01 7.28 -3.17
CA ARG A 38 13.40 7.79 -3.05
C ARG A 38 14.25 7.33 -4.21
N ASP A 39 14.23 6.03 -4.50
CA ASP A 39 15.09 5.41 -5.50
C ASP A 39 14.77 5.94 -6.92
N TYR A 40 13.48 6.06 -7.26
CA TYR A 40 13.05 6.70 -8.51
C TYR A 40 13.52 8.15 -8.61
N ARG A 41 13.37 8.97 -7.56
CA ARG A 41 13.81 10.37 -7.59
C ARG A 41 15.32 10.51 -7.77
N VAL A 42 16.10 9.69 -7.07
CA VAL A 42 17.56 9.69 -7.20
C VAL A 42 17.98 9.27 -8.61
N ARG A 43 17.38 8.20 -9.14
CA ARG A 43 17.65 7.71 -10.50
C ARG A 43 17.31 8.76 -11.55
N LEU A 44 16.11 9.33 -11.49
CA LEU A 44 15.65 10.35 -12.43
C LEU A 44 16.57 11.58 -12.41
N ALA A 45 16.95 12.06 -11.23
CA ALA A 45 17.87 13.20 -11.11
C ALA A 45 19.24 12.91 -11.75
N ARG A 46 19.81 11.72 -11.49
CA ARG A 46 21.07 11.27 -12.09
C ARG A 46 20.98 11.16 -13.61
N GLU A 47 19.86 10.65 -14.12
CA GLU A 47 19.64 10.51 -15.56
C GLU A 47 19.51 11.87 -16.24
N ILE A 48 18.79 12.82 -15.65
CA ILE A 48 18.68 14.20 -16.15
C ILE A 48 20.08 14.85 -16.24
N MET A 49 20.92 14.70 -15.20
CA MET A 49 22.29 15.24 -15.23
C MET A 49 23.13 14.56 -16.31
N THR A 50 23.04 13.24 -16.43
CA THR A 50 23.77 12.48 -17.45
C THR A 50 23.38 12.91 -18.87
N LEU A 51 22.08 13.11 -19.14
CA LEU A 51 21.59 13.55 -20.45
C LEU A 51 21.98 15.01 -20.75
N ARG A 52 22.03 15.86 -19.72
CA ARG A 52 22.52 17.23 -19.83
C ARG A 52 24.01 17.26 -20.21
N ASP A 53 24.83 16.45 -19.55
CA ASP A 53 26.26 16.33 -19.84
C ASP A 53 26.52 15.79 -21.24
N LYS A 54 25.62 14.94 -21.77
CA LYS A 54 25.61 14.44 -23.15
C LYS A 54 25.17 15.49 -24.19
N GLY A 55 24.79 16.70 -23.76
CA GLY A 55 24.40 17.79 -24.66
C GLY A 55 23.01 17.62 -25.27
N LEU A 56 22.13 16.79 -24.69
CA LEU A 56 20.76 16.65 -25.17
C LEU A 56 20.01 17.99 -25.01
N GLN A 57 19.09 18.29 -25.94
CA GLN A 57 18.32 19.53 -25.89
C GLN A 57 17.47 19.60 -24.62
N VAL A 58 17.54 20.72 -23.90
CA VAL A 58 16.86 20.92 -22.60
C VAL A 58 15.35 20.65 -22.67
N SER A 59 14.71 20.95 -23.79
CA SER A 59 13.27 20.72 -23.99
C SER A 59 12.85 19.25 -23.97
N VAL A 60 13.76 18.31 -24.24
CA VAL A 60 13.45 16.86 -24.31
C VAL A 60 14.10 16.03 -23.20
N ILE A 61 15.06 16.58 -22.44
CA ILE A 61 15.77 15.84 -21.38
C ILE A 61 14.80 15.19 -20.39
N ASN A 62 13.78 15.92 -19.94
CA ASN A 62 12.84 15.39 -18.95
C ASN A 62 12.04 14.20 -19.48
N ASP A 63 11.62 14.24 -20.74
CA ASP A 63 10.84 13.17 -21.35
C ASP A 63 11.69 11.93 -21.56
N VAL A 64 12.92 12.10 -22.06
CA VAL A 64 13.88 11.00 -22.24
C VAL A 64 14.29 10.40 -20.90
N ALA A 65 14.59 11.22 -19.89
CA ALA A 65 14.97 10.73 -18.57
C ALA A 65 13.83 9.93 -17.92
N ARG A 66 12.59 10.38 -18.04
CA ARG A 66 11.41 9.64 -17.56
C ARG A 66 11.21 8.32 -18.30
N GLY A 67 11.46 8.29 -19.61
CA GLY A 67 11.45 7.07 -20.40
C GLY A 67 12.53 6.08 -19.96
N ASN A 68 13.75 6.56 -19.73
CA ASN A 68 14.88 5.74 -19.29
C ASN A 68 14.73 5.23 -17.84
N CYS A 69 13.89 5.88 -17.03
CA CYS A 69 13.60 5.50 -15.64
C CYS A 69 12.19 4.90 -15.49
N ALA A 70 11.62 4.36 -16.58
CA ALA A 70 10.24 3.88 -16.59
C ALA A 70 10.02 2.71 -15.62
N ASP A 71 11.01 1.82 -15.46
CA ASP A 71 10.91 0.67 -14.56
C ASP A 71 10.90 1.11 -13.09
N GLU A 72 11.79 2.03 -12.70
CA GLU A 72 11.79 2.58 -11.33
C GLU A 72 10.49 3.35 -11.04
N LYS A 73 9.97 4.07 -12.04
CA LYS A 73 8.66 4.74 -11.94
C LYS A 73 7.54 3.71 -11.74
N TYR A 74 7.54 2.63 -12.50
CA TYR A 74 6.57 1.56 -12.37
C TYR A 74 6.60 0.95 -10.96
N GLN A 75 7.78 0.62 -10.43
CA GLN A 75 7.91 0.05 -9.09
C GLN A 75 7.37 0.98 -8.00
N ARG A 76 7.65 2.28 -8.12
CA ARG A 76 7.14 3.32 -7.23
C ARG A 76 5.61 3.46 -7.31
N ASP A 77 5.07 3.54 -8.52
CA ASP A 77 3.63 3.69 -8.73
C ASP A 77 2.89 2.45 -8.23
N LEU A 78 3.43 1.25 -8.48
CA LEU A 78 2.93 -0.01 -7.94
C LEU A 78 2.94 0.00 -6.41
N ALA A 79 4.05 0.41 -5.78
CA ALA A 79 4.14 0.46 -4.32
C ALA A 79 3.14 1.46 -3.70
N ASP A 80 2.88 2.60 -4.35
CA ASP A 80 1.84 3.54 -3.90
C ASP A 80 0.44 2.95 -3.99
N VAL A 81 0.09 2.30 -5.11
CA VAL A 81 -1.21 1.64 -5.29
C VAL A 81 -1.38 0.51 -4.28
N MET A 82 -0.36 -0.32 -4.08
CA MET A 82 -0.38 -1.41 -3.10
C MET A 82 -0.60 -0.88 -1.68
N TYR A 83 0.12 0.18 -1.27
CA TYR A 83 -0.06 0.78 0.05
C TYR A 83 -1.50 1.29 0.26
N ARG A 84 -2.10 1.94 -0.75
CA ARG A 84 -3.49 2.41 -0.68
C ARG A 84 -4.49 1.24 -0.61
N ALA A 85 -4.28 0.20 -1.41
CA ALA A 85 -5.12 -1.00 -1.37
C ALA A 85 -5.06 -1.68 0.00
N THR A 86 -3.89 -1.75 0.63
CA THR A 86 -3.74 -2.28 2.00
C THR A 86 -4.51 -1.45 3.03
N LEU A 87 -4.46 -0.11 2.93
CA LEU A 87 -5.25 0.78 3.78
C LEU A 87 -6.76 0.52 3.64
N GLU A 88 -7.26 0.42 2.41
CA GLU A 88 -8.67 0.15 2.13
C GLU A 88 -9.11 -1.23 2.66
N ALA A 89 -8.26 -2.25 2.52
CA ALA A 89 -8.51 -3.58 3.05
C ALA A 89 -8.64 -3.58 4.59
N ILE A 90 -7.76 -2.85 5.29
CA ILE A 90 -7.80 -2.70 6.76
C ILE A 90 -9.10 -2.01 7.21
N GLU A 91 -9.51 -0.94 6.52
CA GLU A 91 -10.76 -0.26 6.84
C GLU A 91 -11.99 -1.15 6.59
N SER A 92 -11.98 -1.94 5.52
CA SER A 92 -13.02 -2.92 5.23
C SER A 92 -13.12 -3.99 6.34
N GLN A 93 -11.98 -4.54 6.77
CA GLN A 93 -11.92 -5.50 7.88
C GLN A 93 -12.40 -4.89 9.20
N ARG A 94 -12.06 -3.62 9.47
CA ARG A 94 -12.54 -2.91 10.67
C ARG A 94 -14.06 -2.76 10.64
N ALA A 95 -14.63 -2.38 9.49
CA ALA A 95 -16.08 -2.27 9.33
C ALA A 95 -16.78 -3.62 9.55
N GLN A 96 -16.22 -4.72 9.02
CA GLN A 96 -16.74 -6.07 9.24
C GLN A 96 -16.72 -6.46 10.72
N LEU A 97 -15.61 -6.18 11.42
CA LEU A 97 -15.49 -6.43 12.86
C LEU A 97 -16.54 -5.65 13.66
N SER A 98 -16.77 -4.38 13.34
CA SER A 98 -17.81 -3.56 13.97
C SER A 98 -19.22 -4.08 13.71
N ALA A 99 -19.49 -4.61 12.52
CA ALA A 99 -20.77 -5.24 12.19
C ALA A 99 -21.00 -6.52 13.03
N LEU A 100 -19.99 -7.37 13.16
CA LEU A 100 -20.05 -8.59 13.99
C LEU A 100 -20.26 -8.27 15.47
N GLN A 101 -19.54 -7.28 16.01
CA GLN A 101 -19.75 -6.80 17.39
C GLN A 101 -21.16 -6.27 17.61
N SER A 102 -21.70 -5.55 16.62
CA SER A 102 -23.08 -5.04 16.68
C SER A 102 -24.09 -6.19 16.67
N ALA A 103 -23.90 -7.18 15.81
CA ALA A 103 -24.75 -8.37 15.76
C ALA A 103 -24.73 -9.14 17.09
N LEU A 104 -23.55 -9.37 17.66
CA LEU A 104 -23.41 -10.03 18.97
C LEU A 104 -24.18 -9.30 20.07
N LYS A 105 -24.10 -7.96 20.12
CA LYS A 105 -24.82 -7.15 21.10
C LYS A 105 -26.34 -7.30 21.03
N TYR A 106 -26.92 -7.56 19.86
CA TYR A 106 -28.36 -7.82 19.72
C TYR A 106 -28.76 -9.26 20.07
N MET A 107 -27.79 -10.17 20.19
CA MET A 107 -28.00 -11.58 20.51
C MET A 107 -27.84 -11.89 22.01
N GLU A 108 -27.17 -11.00 22.75
CA GLU A 108 -27.07 -10.99 24.23
C GLU A 108 -28.29 -10.32 24.87
#